data_AF-A0A929SB53-F1
#
_entry.id   AF-A0A929SB53-F1
#
_cell.length_a   1.000
_cell.length_b   1.000
_cell.length_c   1.000
_cell.angle_alpha   90.00
_cell.angle_beta   90.00
_cell.angle_gamma   90.00
#
_symmetry.space_group_name_H-M   'P 1'
#
loop_
_entity.id
_entity.type
_entity.pdbx_description
1 polymer ?
#
loop_
_entity_poly.entity_id
_entity_poly.type
_entity_poly.pdbx_seq_one_letter_code
_entity_poly.pdbx_strand_id
1 'polypeptide(L)'
;MGKSDIKYRIFKLVKILLLLFALAVFLLFLNSFGIRIPCVFRLLTGLKCPGCGTTRMCLSLLHGNVRAAVYYNKIVPFLLPPLTIIFVRQCYNYVFNGKFVFSKLEHWFFIISIVILLIYMVLRNIF
;
A
#
# COMPACT_ATOMS: atom_id res chain seq x y z
N MET A 1 -14.18 26.44 -11.41
CA MET A 1 -13.67 25.13 -11.89
C MET A 1 -14.73 24.51 -12.78
N GLY A 2 -14.38 24.20 -14.03
CA GLY A 2 -15.36 23.69 -14.98
C GLY A 2 -15.83 22.29 -14.60
N LYS A 3 -17.11 21.96 -14.83
CA LYS A 3 -17.62 20.58 -14.69
C LYS A 3 -16.83 19.59 -15.57
N SER A 4 -16.21 20.07 -16.65
CA SER A 4 -15.29 19.32 -17.53
C SER A 4 -14.00 18.88 -16.83
N ASP A 5 -13.41 19.73 -15.98
CA ASP A 5 -12.15 19.45 -15.29
C ASP A 5 -12.30 18.33 -14.25
N ILE A 6 -13.45 18.31 -13.56
CA ILE A 6 -13.77 17.30 -12.54
C ILE A 6 -13.95 15.93 -13.19
N LYS A 7 -14.72 15.85 -14.28
CA LYS A 7 -14.92 14.59 -15.03
C LYS A 7 -13.60 14.01 -15.53
N TYR A 8 -12.71 14.85 -16.06
CA TYR A 8 -11.37 14.43 -16.50
C TYR A 8 -10.54 13.84 -15.35
N ARG A 9 -10.52 14.50 -14.18
CA ARG A 9 -9.76 14.02 -13.02
C ARG A 9 -10.29 12.72 -12.46
N ILE A 10 -11.61 12.55 -12.41
CA ILE A 10 -12.25 11.29 -12.00
C ILE A 10 -11.86 10.18 -12.98
N PHE A 11 -12.01 10.41 -14.29
CA PHE A 11 -11.67 9.41 -15.31
C PHE A 11 -10.18 9.02 -15.24
N LYS A 12 -9.30 10.00 -15.00
CA LYS A 12 -7.87 9.77 -14.77
C LYS A 12 -7.62 8.89 -13.54
N LEU A 13 -8.22 9.20 -12.38
CA LEU A 13 -8.07 8.40 -11.16
C LEU A 13 -8.60 6.98 -11.35
N VAL A 14 -9.80 6.84 -11.91
CA VAL A 14 -10.42 5.53 -12.16
C VAL A 14 -9.55 4.69 -13.10
N LYS A 15 -9.03 5.28 -14.20
CA LYS A 15 -8.12 4.60 -15.12
C LYS A 15 -6.85 4.11 -14.41
N ILE A 16 -6.24 4.95 -13.56
CA ILE A 16 -5.04 4.57 -12.80
C ILE A 16 -5.36 3.43 -11.83
N LEU A 17 -6.46 3.53 -11.07
CA LEU A 17 -6.87 2.48 -10.12
C LEU A 17 -7.18 1.16 -10.82
N LEU A 18 -7.84 1.20 -11.99
CA LEU A 18 -8.09 0.02 -12.82
C LEU A 18 -6.80 -0.64 -13.31
N LEU A 19 -5.82 0.15 -13.76
CA LEU A 19 -4.52 -0.37 -14.18
C LEU A 19 -3.76 -1.01 -13.02
N LEU A 20 -3.75 -0.38 -11.84
CA LEU A 20 -3.12 -0.93 -10.64
C LEU A 20 -3.81 -2.22 -10.18
N PHE A 21 -5.14 -2.26 -10.24
CA PHE A 21 -5.92 -3.45 -9.91
C PHE A 21 -5.65 -4.60 -10.89
N ALA A 22 -5.66 -4.32 -12.21
CA ALA A 22 -5.34 -5.31 -13.23
C ALA A 22 -3.92 -5.87 -13.06
N LEU A 23 -2.95 -5.01 -12.77
CA LEU A 23 -1.59 -5.44 -12.44
C LEU A 23 -1.55 -6.33 -11.19
N ALA A 24 -2.25 -5.95 -10.12
CA ALA A 24 -2.31 -6.74 -8.89
C ALA A 24 -2.92 -8.12 -9.15
N VAL A 25 -4.04 -8.20 -9.88
CA VAL A 25 -4.68 -9.46 -10.26
C VAL A 25 -3.76 -10.31 -11.12
N PHE A 26 -3.08 -9.71 -12.11
CA PHE A 26 -2.11 -10.42 -12.95
C PHE A 26 -0.95 -11.00 -12.14
N LEU A 27 -0.40 -10.24 -11.19
CA LEU A 27 0.66 -10.71 -10.30
C LEU A 27 0.19 -11.84 -9.37
N LEU A 28 -1.05 -11.76 -8.87
CA LEU A 28 -1.65 -12.83 -8.07
C LEU A 28 -1.90 -14.09 -8.91
N PHE A 29 -2.34 -13.92 -10.15
CA PHE A 29 -2.51 -15.02 -11.11
C PHE A 29 -1.19 -15.73 -11.38
N LEU A 30 -0.11 -15.00 -11.68
CA LEU A 30 1.23 -15.58 -11.85
C LEU A 30 1.69 -16.35 -10.61
N ASN A 31 1.40 -15.85 -9.41
CA ASN A 31 1.73 -16.54 -8.16
C ASN A 31 0.99 -17.89 -8.03
N SER A 32 -0.22 -18.04 -8.61
CA SER A 32 -0.94 -19.32 -8.65
C SER A 32 -0.24 -20.37 -9.53
N PHE A 33 0.51 -19.95 -10.56
CA PHE A 33 1.37 -20.84 -11.38
C PHE A 33 2.76 -21.07 -10.77
N GLY A 34 2.98 -20.64 -9.52
CA GLY A 34 4.28 -20.79 -8.85
C GLY A 34 5.34 -19.77 -9.27
N ILE A 35 5.02 -18.87 -10.21
CA ILE A 35 5.91 -17.78 -10.63
C ILE A 35 5.85 -16.68 -9.58
N ARG A 36 6.85 -16.64 -8.71
CA ARG A 36 6.99 -15.63 -7.66
C ARG A 36 8.06 -14.64 -8.07
N ILE A 37 7.69 -13.37 -8.22
CA ILE A 37 8.67 -12.30 -8.43
C ILE A 37 9.48 -12.18 -7.13
N PRO A 38 10.79 -12.51 -7.15
CA PRO A 38 11.61 -12.37 -5.96
C PRO A 38 11.73 -10.89 -5.61
N CYS A 39 11.69 -10.58 -4.31
CA CYS A 39 11.93 -9.21 -3.85
C CYS A 39 13.37 -8.82 -4.17
N VAL A 40 13.56 -7.90 -5.13
CA VAL A 40 14.89 -7.42 -5.55
C VAL A 40 15.71 -6.93 -4.36
N PHE A 41 15.07 -6.25 -3.40
CA PHE A 41 15.74 -5.81 -2.17
C PHE A 41 16.35 -6.97 -1.38
N ARG A 42 15.60 -8.07 -1.21
CA ARG A 42 16.10 -9.26 -0.51
C ARG A 42 17.18 -9.96 -1.32
N LEU A 43 17.05 -9.98 -2.65
CA LEU A 43 18.06 -10.57 -3.52
C LEU A 43 19.40 -9.82 -3.41
N LEU A 44 19.35 -8.48 -3.34
CA LEU A 44 20.55 -7.64 -3.28
C LEU A 44 21.17 -7.56 -1.88
N THR A 45 20.35 -7.44 -0.84
CA THR A 45 20.84 -7.18 0.54
C THR A 45 20.83 -8.41 1.44
N GLY A 46 20.14 -9.48 1.05
CA GLY A 46 19.81 -10.60 1.92
C GLY A 46 18.75 -10.29 2.98
N LEU A 47 18.41 -9.02 3.20
CA LEU A 47 17.52 -8.56 4.27
C LEU A 47 16.05 -8.53 3.85
N LYS A 48 15.15 -8.76 4.82
CA LYS A 48 13.71 -8.60 4.67
C LYS A 48 13.33 -7.12 4.84
N CYS A 49 12.94 -6.44 3.77
CA CYS A 49 12.39 -5.07 3.85
C CYS A 49 11.07 -5.02 4.66
N PRO A 50 10.59 -3.85 5.13
CA PRO A 50 9.36 -3.76 5.93
C PRO A 50 8.11 -4.27 5.18
N GLY A 51 8.11 -4.19 3.84
CA GLY A 51 7.06 -4.73 2.96
C GLY A 51 7.16 -6.23 2.68
N CYS A 52 8.20 -6.93 3.16
CA CYS A 52 8.30 -8.38 2.96
C CYS A 52 7.15 -9.09 3.67
N GLY A 53 6.35 -9.84 2.91
CA GLY A 53 5.19 -10.59 3.42
C GLY A 53 3.84 -9.93 3.12
N THR A 54 3.82 -8.71 2.58
CA THR A 54 2.57 -7.97 2.32
C THR A 54 1.65 -8.69 1.33
N THR A 55 2.15 -9.33 0.28
CA THR A 55 1.30 -10.10 -0.65
C THR A 55 0.58 -11.25 0.07
N ARG A 56 1.28 -11.98 0.96
CA ARG A 56 0.67 -13.08 1.75
C ARG A 56 -0.30 -12.55 2.79
N MET A 57 0.04 -11.42 3.42
CA MET A 57 -0.85 -10.70 4.32
C MET A 57 -2.15 -10.31 3.61
N CYS A 58 -2.08 -9.69 2.43
CA CYS A 58 -3.26 -9.33 1.65
C CYS A 58 -4.08 -10.57 1.26
N LEU A 59 -3.43 -11.64 0.81
CA LEU A 59 -4.11 -12.90 0.51
C LEU A 59 -4.81 -13.49 1.74
N SER A 60 -4.19 -13.46 2.92
CA SER A 60 -4.83 -13.91 4.16
C SER A 60 -6.02 -13.04 4.56
N LEU A 61 -5.93 -11.71 4.39
CA LEU A 61 -7.07 -10.81 4.61
C LEU A 61 -8.22 -11.09 3.64
N LEU A 62 -7.94 -11.37 2.37
CA LEU A 62 -8.95 -11.72 1.37
C LEU A 62 -9.67 -13.04 1.72
N HIS A 63 -8.98 -14.00 2.34
CA HIS A 63 -9.59 -15.24 2.84
C HIS A 63 -10.21 -15.08 4.25
N GLY A 64 -10.28 -13.87 4.81
CA GLY A 64 -10.83 -13.60 6.14
C GLY A 64 -9.95 -14.02 7.32
N ASN A 65 -8.71 -14.48 7.08
CA ASN A 65 -7.79 -14.93 8.12
C ASN A 65 -6.89 -13.78 8.61
N VAL A 66 -7.43 -13.00 9.54
CA VAL A 66 -6.74 -11.85 10.15
C VAL A 66 -5.50 -12.30 10.94
N ARG A 67 -5.56 -13.43 11.65
CA ARG A 67 -4.41 -13.94 12.42
C ARG A 67 -3.22 -14.25 11.52
N ALA A 68 -3.47 -14.94 10.39
CA ALA A 68 -2.43 -15.21 9.40
C ALA A 68 -1.91 -13.92 8.76
N ALA A 69 -2.78 -12.92 8.53
CA ALA A 69 -2.35 -11.64 7.98
C ALA A 69 -1.32 -10.93 8.89
N VAL A 70 -1.61 -10.83 10.19
CA VAL A 70 -0.71 -10.23 11.19
C VAL A 70 0.58 -11.05 11.33
N TYR A 71 0.50 -12.38 11.20
CA TYR A 71 1.68 -13.24 11.20
C TYR A 71 2.62 -12.94 10.02
N TYR A 72 2.07 -12.75 8.82
CA TYR A 72 2.87 -12.46 7.63
C TYR A 72 3.46 -11.04 7.62
N ASN A 73 2.75 -10.07 8.18
CA ASN A 73 3.27 -8.73 8.41
C ASN A 73 2.62 -8.12 9.65
N LYS A 74 3.41 -7.86 10.68
CA LYS A 74 2.88 -7.39 11.97
C LYS A 74 2.48 -5.91 11.97
N ILE A 75 3.07 -5.09 11.10
CA ILE A 75 2.91 -3.63 11.16
C ILE A 75 1.97 -3.12 10.08
N VAL A 76 2.14 -3.59 8.85
CA VAL A 76 1.36 -3.09 7.70
C VAL A 76 -0.15 -3.20 7.88
N PRO A 77 -0.75 -4.27 8.47
CA PRO A 77 -2.19 -4.34 8.69
C PRO A 77 -2.73 -3.19 9.56
N PHE A 78 -1.93 -2.71 10.53
CA PHE A 78 -2.34 -1.62 11.42
C PHE A 78 -2.14 -0.23 10.79
N LEU A 79 -1.14 -0.08 9.91
CA LEU A 79 -0.96 1.16 9.14
C LEU A 79 -1.98 1.28 8.01
N LEU A 80 -2.58 0.17 7.56
CA LEU A 80 -3.47 0.17 6.39
C LEU A 80 -4.72 1.04 6.59
N PRO A 81 -5.49 0.96 7.70
CA PRO A 81 -6.68 1.80 7.92
C PRO A 81 -6.42 3.31 7.92
N PRO A 82 -5.44 3.87 8.67
CA PRO A 82 -5.19 5.31 8.60
C PRO A 82 -4.68 5.75 7.23
N LEU A 83 -3.86 4.93 6.56
CA LEU A 83 -3.38 5.22 5.20
C LEU A 83 -4.52 5.24 4.17
N THR A 84 -5.50 4.33 4.27
CA THR A 84 -6.66 4.35 3.36
C THR A 84 -7.53 5.57 3.58
N ILE A 85 -7.74 6.01 4.82
CA ILE A 85 -8.49 7.23 5.13
C ILE A 85 -7.81 8.46 4.51
N ILE A 86 -6.49 8.60 4.71
CA ILE A 86 -5.70 9.68 4.11
C ILE A 86 -5.80 9.63 2.58
N PHE A 87 -5.65 8.44 1.99
CA PHE A 87 -5.75 8.25 0.55
C PHE A 87 -7.12 8.70 -0.01
N VAL A 88 -8.22 8.29 0.61
CA VAL A 88 -9.58 8.68 0.20
C VAL A 88 -9.78 10.19 0.32
N ARG A 89 -9.32 10.81 1.40
CA ARG A 89 -9.36 12.26 1.59
C ARG A 89 -8.58 13.00 0.49
N GLN A 90 -7.43 12.47 0.11
CA GLN A 90 -6.61 13.03 -0.95
C GLN A 90 -7.20 12.85 -2.34
N CYS A 91 -7.85 11.72 -2.62
CA CYS A 91 -8.65 11.57 -3.84
C CYS A 91 -9.80 12.58 -3.89
N TYR A 92 -10.50 12.80 -2.77
CA TYR A 92 -11.55 13.81 -2.67
C TYR A 92 -11.01 15.22 -2.95
N ASN A 93 -9.94 15.62 -2.28
CA ASN A 93 -9.29 16.92 -2.49
C ASN A 93 -8.78 17.09 -3.93
N TYR A 94 -8.23 16.04 -4.54
CA TYR A 94 -7.79 16.09 -5.94
C TYR A 94 -8.97 16.29 -6.90
N VAL A 95 -10.07 15.58 -6.71
CA VAL A 95 -11.26 15.69 -7.58
C VAL A 95 -11.87 17.09 -7.48
N PHE A 96 -12.11 17.57 -6.25
CA PHE A 96 -12.85 18.82 -6.02
C PHE A 96 -11.99 20.09 -6.04
N ASN A 97 -10.74 20.02 -5.56
CA ASN A 97 -9.85 21.17 -5.44
C ASN A 97 -8.69 21.14 -6.44
N GLY A 98 -8.44 20.00 -7.10
CA GLY A 98 -7.36 19.84 -8.09
C GLY A 98 -5.97 19.76 -7.52
N LYS A 99 -5.85 19.71 -6.20
CA LYS A 99 -4.57 19.70 -5.48
C LYS A 99 -4.62 18.64 -4.39
N PHE A 100 -3.49 17.97 -4.20
CA PHE A 100 -3.26 17.14 -3.03
C PHE A 100 -2.85 18.06 -1.89
N VAL A 101 -3.62 18.09 -0.80
CA VAL A 101 -3.37 18.98 0.34
C VAL A 101 -3.14 18.11 1.56
N PHE A 102 -1.90 18.06 2.06
CA PHE A 102 -1.57 17.31 3.25
C PHE A 102 -1.63 18.21 4.48
N SER A 103 -2.29 17.77 5.55
CA SER A 103 -2.27 18.50 6.81
C SER A 103 -0.96 18.24 7.56
N LYS A 104 -0.58 19.14 8.50
CA LYS A 104 0.59 18.94 9.37
C LYS A 104 0.53 17.59 10.09
N LEU A 105 -0.66 17.18 10.54
CA LEU A 105 -0.88 15.90 11.20
C LEU A 105 -0.59 14.71 10.26
N GLU A 106 -1.06 14.74 9.01
CA GLU A 106 -0.74 13.69 8.03
C GLU A 106 0.74 13.62 7.73
N HIS A 107 1.40 14.76 7.59
CA HIS A 107 2.83 14.83 7.35
C HIS A 107 3.62 14.17 8.50
N TRP A 108 3.30 14.52 9.75
CA TRP A 108 3.88 13.87 10.93
C TRP A 108 3.55 12.38 11.00
N PHE A 109 2.32 11.99 10.68
CA PHE A 109 1.92 10.58 10.62
C PHE A 109 2.76 9.78 9.63
N PHE A 110 3.06 10.33 8.45
CA PHE A 110 3.94 9.69 7.47
C PHE A 110 5.37 9.55 8.01
N ILE A 111 5.93 10.59 8.62
CA ILE A 111 7.27 10.54 9.22
C ILE A 111 7.33 9.46 10.30
N ILE A 112 6.38 9.45 11.23
CA ILE A 112 6.30 8.46 12.31
C ILE A 112 6.14 7.05 11.74
N SER A 113 5.29 6.87 10.72
CA SER A 113 5.10 5.58 10.05
C SER A 113 6.39 5.07 9.42
N ILE A 114 7.17 5.95 8.77
CA ILE A 114 8.47 5.59 8.17
C ILE A 114 9.44 5.15 9.27
N VAL A 115 9.56 5.92 10.36
CA VAL A 115 10.43 5.58 11.49
C VAL A 115 10.06 4.22 12.09
N ILE A 116 8.77 3.97 12.32
CA ILE A 116 8.27 2.67 12.83
C ILE A 116 8.62 1.53 11.86
N LEU A 117 8.44 1.72 10.56
CA LEU A 117 8.77 0.69 9.55
C LEU A 117 10.28 0.41 9.48
N LEU A 118 11.12 1.42 9.68
CA LEU A 118 12.58 1.25 9.76
C LEU A 118 12.99 0.48 11.01
N ILE A 119 12.45 0.85 12.19
CA ILE A 119 12.70 0.12 13.43
C ILE A 119 12.26 -1.35 13.26
N TYR A 120 11.08 -1.59 12.70
CA TYR A 120 10.60 -2.94 12.42
C TYR A 120 11.45 -3.71 11.43
N MET A 121 11.97 -3.03 10.39
CA MET A 121 12.92 -3.62 9.47
C MET A 121 14.18 -4.09 10.20
N VAL A 122 14.71 -3.30 11.13
CA VAL A 122 15.88 -3.72 11.92
C VAL A 122 15.52 -4.91 12.81
N LEU A 123 14.44 -4.79 13.61
CA LEU A 123 14.02 -5.82 14.54
C LEU A 123 13.78 -7.18 13.85
N ARG A 124 13.10 -7.22 12.70
CA ARG A 124 12.74 -8.47 12.00
C ARG A 124 13.88 -9.18 11.27
N ASN A 125 15.05 -8.53 11.17
CA ASN A 125 16.22 -9.08 10.51
C ASN A 125 17.29 -9.51 11.52
N ILE A 126 17.27 -8.93 12.72
CA ILE A 126 18.18 -9.28 13.81
C ILE A 126 17.59 -10.40 14.68
N PHE A 127 16.27 -10.40 14.88
CA PHE A 127 15.52 -11.43 15.62
C PHE A 127 14.58 -12.19 14.66
#